data_AF-E9GJT4-F1
#
_entry.id   AF-E9GJT4-F1
#
_cell.length_a   1.000
_cell.length_b   1.000
_cell.length_c   1.000
_cell.angle_alpha   90.00
_cell.angle_beta   90.00
_cell.angle_gamma   90.00
#
_symmetry.space_group_name_H-M   'P 1'
#
loop_
_entity.id
_entity.type
_entity.pdbx_description
1 polymer ?
#
loop_
_entity_poly.entity_id
_entity_poly.type
_entity_poly.pdbx_seq_one_letter_code
_entity_poly.pdbx_strand_id
1 'polypeptide(L)'
;MEDLASENDPLEALVSRLNADLVLDTQLMEALKLHMLSAALNLNLADSLGDSFPLFALGLFSRPDSKNVKGLAMNYLNPIGDSTTLQRAEYYLLGFALHARIDVYRPTTMNLDGQDNVDLHTSYPDFESSNNLISIIEEDERHYSVPVP
;
A
#
# COMPACT_ATOMS: atom_id res chain seq x y z
N MET A 1 6.45 13.55 44.90
CA MET A 1 5.14 12.90 44.70
C MET A 1 4.39 13.79 43.72
N GLU A 2 4.90 14.02 42.52
CA GLU A 2 5.28 13.07 41.45
C GLU A 2 4.04 12.32 40.93
N ASP A 3 3.57 12.88 39.80
CA ASP A 3 2.82 12.33 38.68
C ASP A 3 1.43 11.71 38.89
N LEU A 4 0.43 12.58 38.72
CA LEU A 4 -0.91 12.22 38.24
C LEU A 4 -1.14 12.88 36.88
N ALA A 5 -0.46 12.37 35.85
CA ALA A 5 -0.82 12.60 34.45
C ALA A 5 -0.41 11.38 33.62
N SER A 6 -1.12 10.27 33.78
CA SER A 6 -1.15 9.26 32.71
C SER A 6 -2.09 9.77 31.61
N GLU A 7 -1.65 10.79 30.88
CA GLU A 7 -2.23 11.07 29.57
C GLU A 7 -1.83 9.91 28.67
N ASN A 8 -2.77 8.99 28.43
CA ASN A 8 -2.60 7.97 27.40
C ASN A 8 -2.24 8.69 26.09
N ASP A 9 -1.13 8.32 25.48
CA ASP A 9 -0.73 8.84 24.17
C ASP A 9 -1.91 8.68 23.20
N PRO A 10 -2.47 9.76 22.63
CA PRO A 10 -3.58 9.70 21.70
C PRO A 10 -3.31 8.78 20.51
N LEU A 11 -2.03 8.63 20.12
CA LEU A 11 -1.62 7.73 19.05
C LEU A 11 -1.72 6.26 19.48
N GLU A 12 -1.26 5.90 20.67
CA GLU A 12 -1.43 4.54 21.21
C GLU A 12 -2.92 4.20 21.37
N ALA A 13 -3.72 5.14 21.88
CA ALA A 13 -5.15 4.94 22.02
C ALA A 13 -5.83 4.71 20.65
N LEU A 14 -5.41 5.45 19.61
CA LEU A 14 -5.90 5.26 18.26
C LEU A 14 -5.48 3.89 17.70
N VAL A 15 -4.19 3.54 17.77
CA VAL A 15 -3.67 2.25 17.30
C VAL A 15 -4.37 1.09 18.00
N SER A 16 -4.53 1.17 19.32
CA SER A 16 -5.25 0.17 20.11
C SER A 16 -6.70 0.00 19.63
N ARG A 17 -7.38 1.11 19.34
CA ARG A 17 -8.76 1.07 18.84
C ARG A 17 -8.85 0.49 17.43
N LEU A 18 -7.93 0.87 16.53
CA LEU A 18 -7.86 0.32 15.17
C LEU A 18 -7.66 -1.20 15.19
N ASN A 19 -6.79 -1.69 16.06
CA ASN A 19 -6.49 -3.12 16.15
C ASN A 19 -7.58 -3.94 16.89
N ALA A 20 -8.50 -3.29 17.61
CA ALA A 20 -9.54 -3.97 18.39
C ALA A 20 -10.92 -3.98 17.72
N ASP A 21 -11.22 -3.02 16.84
CA ASP A 21 -12.53 -2.87 16.21
C ASP A 21 -12.46 -3.26 14.72
N LEU A 22 -12.85 -4.50 14.44
CA LEU A 22 -12.86 -5.06 13.08
C LEU A 22 -13.77 -4.28 12.11
N VAL A 23 -14.84 -3.64 12.59
CA VAL A 23 -15.75 -2.87 11.74
C VAL A 23 -15.07 -1.57 11.31
N LEU A 24 -14.44 -0.88 12.27
CA LEU A 24 -13.68 0.33 11.99
C LEU A 24 -12.49 0.03 11.06
N ASP A 25 -11.73 -1.03 11.33
CA ASP A 25 -10.62 -1.47 10.50
C ASP A 25 -11.07 -1.72 9.05
N THR A 26 -12.13 -2.51 8.87
CA THR A 26 -12.71 -2.78 7.54
C THR A 26 -13.15 -1.49 6.84
N GLN A 27 -13.82 -0.58 7.55
CA GLN A 27 -14.25 0.70 6.98
C GLN A 27 -13.08 1.57 6.51
N LEU A 28 -11.98 1.56 7.26
CA LEU A 28 -10.77 2.29 6.88
C LEU A 28 -10.08 1.67 5.66
N MET A 29 -10.04 0.34 5.57
CA MET A 29 -9.52 -0.35 4.38
C MET A 29 -10.36 -0.04 3.14
N GLU A 30 -11.70 0.00 3.25
CA GLU A 30 -12.57 0.41 2.14
C GLU A 30 -12.39 1.89 1.77
N ALA A 31 -12.22 2.77 2.76
CA ALA A 31 -11.90 4.18 2.51
C ALA A 31 -10.55 4.33 1.76
N LEU A 32 -9.55 3.52 2.12
CA LEU A 32 -8.26 3.50 1.46
C LEU A 32 -8.36 3.01 0.01
N LYS A 33 -9.15 1.95 -0.25
CA LYS A 33 -9.46 1.50 -1.62
C LYS A 33 -10.12 2.59 -2.46
N LEU A 34 -11.08 3.33 -1.89
CA LEU A 34 -11.70 4.47 -2.56
C LEU A 34 -10.71 5.60 -2.84
N HIS A 35 -9.77 5.84 -1.92
CA HIS A 35 -8.72 6.84 -2.11
C HIS A 35 -7.76 6.45 -3.25
N MET A 36 -7.33 5.18 -3.29
CA MET A 36 -6.55 4.62 -4.41
C MET A 36 -7.30 4.73 -5.74
N LEU A 37 -8.61 4.44 -5.74
CA LEU A 37 -9.45 4.57 -6.93
C LEU A 37 -9.53 6.02 -7.41
N SER A 38 -9.65 6.98 -6.49
CA SER A 38 -9.61 8.41 -6.83
C SER A 38 -8.27 8.81 -7.45
N ALA A 39 -7.15 8.31 -6.94
CA ALA A 39 -5.83 8.55 -7.54
C ALA A 39 -5.74 7.96 -8.95
N ALA A 40 -6.27 6.75 -9.16
CA ALA A 40 -6.32 6.11 -10.48
C ALA A 40 -7.19 6.89 -11.49
N LEU A 41 -8.30 7.49 -11.06
CA LEU A 41 -9.11 8.39 -11.88
C LEU A 41 -8.29 9.62 -12.34
N ASN A 42 -7.58 10.26 -11.41
CA ASN A 42 -6.76 11.42 -11.72
C ASN A 42 -5.62 11.07 -12.69
N LEU A 43 -4.98 9.91 -12.51
CA LEU A 43 -3.97 9.39 -13.44
C LEU A 43 -4.56 9.16 -14.84
N ASN A 44 -5.73 8.52 -14.94
CA ASN A 44 -6.37 8.26 -16.22
C ASN A 44 -6.81 9.55 -16.94
N LEU A 45 -7.24 10.57 -16.19
CA LEU A 45 -7.51 11.89 -16.73
C LEU A 45 -6.23 12.58 -17.24
N ALA A 46 -5.15 12.55 -16.47
CA ALA A 46 -3.86 13.13 -16.87
C ALA A 46 -3.34 12.49 -18.17
N ASP A 47 -3.43 11.17 -18.31
CA ASP A 47 -3.09 10.45 -19.56
C ASP A 47 -3.92 10.96 -20.74
N SER A 48 -5.24 11.12 -20.54
CA SER A 48 -6.15 11.63 -21.60
C SER A 48 -5.87 13.08 -22.02
N LEU A 49 -5.27 13.87 -21.13
CA LEU A 49 -4.89 15.26 -21.37
C LEU A 49 -3.47 15.40 -21.94
N GLY A 50 -2.69 14.31 -21.99
CA GLY A 50 -1.29 14.32 -22.40
C GLY A 50 -0.33 14.91 -21.36
N ASP A 51 -0.75 14.94 -20.09
CA ASP A 51 0.07 15.40 -18.97
C ASP A 51 1.12 14.34 -18.55
N SER A 52 1.99 14.71 -17.61
CA SER A 52 2.99 13.79 -17.06
C SER A 52 2.32 12.58 -16.41
N PHE A 53 2.59 11.40 -16.94
CA PHE A 53 1.99 10.15 -16.49
C PHE A 53 3.08 9.21 -15.93
N PRO A 54 3.02 8.82 -14.64
CA PRO A 54 4.04 7.97 -14.01
C PRO A 54 4.19 6.61 -14.70
N LEU A 55 5.42 6.09 -14.79
CA LEU A 55 5.69 4.82 -15.45
C LEU A 55 4.95 3.63 -14.80
N PHE A 56 4.82 3.62 -13.47
CA PHE A 56 4.05 2.57 -12.79
C PHE A 56 2.58 2.56 -13.24
N ALA A 57 2.00 3.73 -13.53
CA ALA A 57 0.61 3.84 -13.96
C ALA A 57 0.44 3.24 -15.36
N LEU A 58 1.43 3.36 -16.25
CA LEU A 58 1.44 2.63 -17.52
C LEU A 58 1.39 1.12 -17.28
N GLY A 59 2.22 0.60 -16.38
CA GLY A 59 2.20 -0.82 -16.01
C GLY A 59 0.84 -1.25 -15.45
N LEU A 60 0.26 -0.43 -14.57
CA LEU A 60 -1.04 -0.66 -13.94
C LEU A 60 -2.17 -0.80 -14.97
N PHE A 61 -2.24 0.11 -15.96
CA PHE A 61 -3.29 0.11 -16.99
C PHE A 61 -2.96 -0.75 -18.22
N SER A 62 -1.74 -1.27 -18.36
CA SER A 62 -1.38 -2.17 -19.47
C SER A 62 -1.87 -3.61 -19.27
N ARG A 63 -2.29 -3.98 -18.05
CA ARG A 63 -2.76 -5.34 -17.75
C ARG A 63 -4.08 -5.64 -18.49
N PRO A 64 -4.34 -6.89 -18.90
CA PRO A 64 -5.52 -7.26 -19.67
C PRO A 64 -6.84 -6.81 -19.03
N ASP A 65 -6.95 -6.95 -17.70
CA ASP A 65 -8.20 -6.75 -16.96
C ASP A 65 -8.29 -5.40 -16.23
N SER A 66 -7.29 -4.51 -16.40
CA SER A 66 -7.30 -3.15 -15.83
C SER A 66 -6.98 -2.06 -16.85
N LYS A 67 -7.38 -2.22 -18.11
CA LYS A 67 -7.19 -1.21 -19.19
C LYS A 67 -7.87 0.14 -18.95
N ASN A 68 -8.77 0.19 -17.97
CA ASN A 68 -9.44 1.42 -17.55
C ASN A 68 -9.74 1.32 -16.05
N VAL A 69 -10.13 2.45 -15.47
CA VAL A 69 -10.38 2.56 -14.02
C VAL A 69 -11.48 1.63 -13.54
N LYS A 70 -12.52 1.36 -14.35
CA LYS A 70 -13.56 0.39 -14.01
C LYS A 70 -12.99 -1.03 -13.90
N GLY A 71 -12.13 -1.44 -14.84
CA GLY A 71 -11.45 -2.73 -14.80
C GLY A 71 -10.53 -2.85 -13.59
N LEU A 72 -9.75 -1.80 -13.30
CA LEU A 72 -8.93 -1.73 -12.08
C LEU A 72 -9.77 -1.91 -10.81
N ALA A 73 -10.88 -1.19 -10.69
CA ALA A 73 -11.75 -1.26 -9.53
C ALA A 73 -12.33 -2.67 -9.35
N MET A 74 -12.93 -3.24 -10.40
CA MET A 74 -13.65 -4.50 -10.32
C MET A 74 -12.74 -5.71 -10.13
N ASN A 75 -11.58 -5.71 -10.78
CA ASN A 75 -10.74 -6.91 -10.87
C ASN A 75 -9.54 -6.89 -9.91
N TYR A 76 -9.16 -5.72 -9.38
CA TYR A 76 -7.98 -5.59 -8.52
C TYR A 76 -8.26 -4.89 -7.19
N LEU A 77 -9.02 -3.79 -7.15
CA LEU A 77 -9.28 -3.10 -5.87
C LEU A 77 -10.39 -3.76 -5.05
N ASN A 78 -11.52 -4.10 -5.66
CA ASN A 78 -12.65 -4.71 -4.98
C ASN A 78 -12.31 -6.05 -4.30
N PRO A 79 -11.54 -6.96 -4.94
CA PRO A 79 -11.22 -8.26 -4.35
C PRO A 79 -10.24 -8.22 -3.16
N ILE A 80 -9.53 -7.09 -2.96
CA ILE A 80 -8.60 -6.92 -1.84
C ILE A 80 -9.35 -7.02 -0.52
N GLY A 81 -8.86 -7.88 0.36
CA GLY A 81 -9.45 -8.14 1.68
C GLY A 81 -10.56 -9.20 1.68
N ASP A 82 -10.98 -9.67 0.50
CA ASP A 82 -11.96 -10.77 0.35
C ASP A 82 -11.29 -12.02 -0.24
N SER A 83 -10.89 -11.96 -1.50
CA SER A 83 -10.31 -13.10 -2.23
C SER A 83 -8.85 -12.90 -2.63
N THR A 84 -8.33 -11.68 -2.60
CA THR A 84 -6.94 -11.36 -2.95
C THR A 84 -6.26 -10.48 -1.90
N THR A 85 -4.92 -10.46 -1.94
CA THR A 85 -4.10 -9.50 -1.20
C THR A 85 -3.59 -8.39 -2.13
N LEU A 86 -2.99 -7.36 -1.54
CA LEU A 86 -2.36 -6.26 -2.27
C LEU A 86 -1.10 -6.78 -3.00
N GLN A 87 -1.02 -6.59 -4.32
CA GLN A 87 0.15 -7.00 -5.10
C GLN A 87 1.09 -5.81 -5.38
N ARG A 88 2.27 -6.11 -5.94
CA ARG A 88 3.34 -5.11 -6.21
C ARG A 88 2.86 -3.89 -7.01
N ALA A 89 1.98 -4.06 -7.99
CA ALA A 89 1.46 -2.95 -8.79
C ALA A 89 0.57 -2.02 -7.95
N GLU A 90 -0.23 -2.59 -7.06
CA GLU A 90 -1.12 -1.86 -6.17
C GLU A 90 -0.36 -1.13 -5.05
N TYR A 91 0.81 -1.63 -4.61
CA TYR A 91 1.69 -0.88 -3.70
C TYR A 91 2.10 0.49 -4.27
N TYR A 92 2.42 0.56 -5.57
CA TYR A 92 2.71 1.84 -6.22
C TYR A 92 1.51 2.78 -6.15
N LEU A 93 0.31 2.28 -6.47
CA LEU A 93 -0.91 3.09 -6.40
C LEU A 93 -1.22 3.54 -4.97
N LEU A 94 -0.99 2.67 -3.98
CA LEU A 94 -1.22 2.96 -2.58
C LEU A 94 -0.30 4.07 -2.08
N GLY A 95 1.02 3.92 -2.26
CA GLY A 95 1.96 4.96 -1.84
C GLY A 95 1.78 6.27 -2.62
N PHE A 96 1.42 6.19 -3.91
CA PHE A 96 1.06 7.38 -4.70
C PHE A 96 -0.16 8.10 -4.12
N ALA A 97 -1.24 7.38 -3.80
CA ALA A 97 -2.44 7.97 -3.21
C ALA A 97 -2.14 8.64 -1.86
N LEU A 98 -1.40 7.93 -0.98
CA LEU A 98 -1.03 8.42 0.34
C LEU A 98 0.05 9.52 0.33
N HIS A 99 0.66 9.81 -0.82
CA HIS A 99 1.86 10.64 -0.91
C HIS A 99 2.93 10.17 0.09
N ALA A 100 3.17 8.86 0.10
CA ALA A 100 4.08 8.18 0.99
C ALA A 100 4.96 7.20 0.21
N ARG A 101 6.17 6.97 0.73
CA ARG A 101 7.05 5.91 0.25
C ARG A 101 6.88 4.71 1.16
N ILE A 102 6.57 3.55 0.58
CA ILE A 102 6.41 2.28 1.28
C ILE A 102 7.65 1.44 1.00
N ASP A 103 8.51 1.28 2.00
CA ASP A 103 9.71 0.45 1.94
C ASP A 103 9.35 -0.97 2.41
N VAL A 104 9.44 -1.94 1.50
CA VAL A 104 9.09 -3.34 1.76
C VAL A 104 10.36 -4.18 1.81
N TYR A 105 10.62 -4.76 2.99
CA TYR A 105 11.75 -5.65 3.23
C TYR A 105 11.29 -7.11 3.16
N ARG A 106 12.00 -7.95 2.42
CA ARG A 106 11.67 -9.37 2.22
C ARG A 106 12.81 -10.26 2.74
N PRO A 107 12.85 -10.56 4.04
CA PRO A 107 13.93 -11.34 4.64
C PRO A 107 13.85 -12.84 4.30
N THR A 108 12.76 -13.32 3.69
CA THR A 108 12.56 -14.76 3.45
C THR A 108 13.50 -15.34 2.39
N THR A 109 14.13 -16.42 2.83
CA THR A 109 14.96 -17.35 2.08
C THR A 109 14.11 -18.32 1.27
N MET A 110 13.67 -17.95 0.07
CA MET A 110 13.41 -18.93 -0.99
C MET A 110 14.52 -18.88 -2.05
N ASN A 111 15.75 -18.77 -1.56
CA ASN A 111 16.95 -19.21 -2.25
C ASN A 111 17.36 -20.57 -1.68
N LEU A 112 16.61 -21.63 -2.01
CA LEU A 112 17.10 -23.01 -1.83
C LEU A 112 17.31 -23.75 -3.16
N ASP A 113 16.84 -23.19 -4.28
CA ASP A 113 17.00 -23.82 -5.60
C ASP A 113 17.84 -22.98 -6.59
N GLY A 114 18.63 -22.03 -6.10
CA GLY A 114 19.64 -21.35 -6.92
C GLY A 114 19.09 -20.48 -8.05
N GLN A 115 17.87 -19.94 -7.90
CA GLN A 115 17.23 -19.07 -8.89
C GLN A 115 17.22 -17.60 -8.42
N ASP A 116 18.14 -16.85 -9.01
CA ASP A 116 18.26 -15.40 -9.20
C ASP A 116 17.36 -14.41 -8.40
N ASN A 117 18.04 -13.51 -7.66
CA ASN A 117 17.69 -12.11 -7.36
C ASN A 117 16.21 -11.80 -7.03
N VAL A 118 15.78 -12.16 -5.81
CA VAL A 118 14.66 -11.44 -5.18
C VAL A 118 15.22 -10.18 -4.52
N ASP A 119 14.70 -9.02 -4.91
CA ASP A 119 15.03 -7.75 -4.26
C ASP A 119 14.65 -7.84 -2.77
N LEU A 120 15.66 -7.88 -1.91
CA LEU A 120 15.51 -7.91 -0.44
C LEU A 120 14.79 -6.65 0.08
N HIS A 121 14.79 -5.58 -0.72
CA HIS A 121 14.18 -4.31 -0.41
C HIS A 121 13.63 -3.67 -1.69
N THR A 122 12.40 -3.18 -1.64
CA THR A 122 11.79 -2.40 -2.74
C THR A 122 10.95 -1.28 -2.16
N SER A 123 11.06 -0.09 -2.76
CA SER A 123 10.29 1.10 -2.37
C SER A 123 9.14 1.36 -3.35
N TYR A 124 7.97 1.73 -2.82
CA TYR A 124 6.76 1.98 -3.61
C TYR A 124 6.05 3.29 -3.22
N PRO A 125 5.84 4.23 -4.14
CA PRO A 125 6.62 4.42 -5.36
C PRO A 125 8.11 4.65 -5.05
N ASP A 126 8.93 4.58 -6.10
CA ASP A 126 10.36 4.89 -6.08
C ASP A 126 10.64 6.41 -6.00
N PHE A 127 9.89 7.12 -5.16
CA PHE A 127 10.12 8.54 -4.91
C PHE A 127 11.53 8.76 -4.34
N GLU A 128 12.31 9.66 -4.98
CA GLU A 128 13.66 10.01 -4.54
C GLU A 128 13.67 10.56 -3.11
N SER A 129 12.61 11.26 -2.70
CA SER A 129 12.38 11.70 -1.33
C SER A 129 10.89 11.76 -1.02
N SER A 130 10.50 11.22 0.13
CA SER A 130 9.17 11.36 0.71
C SER A 130 9.33 11.74 2.18
N ASN A 131 8.59 12.74 2.65
CA ASN A 131 8.53 13.08 4.07
C ASN A 131 7.71 12.05 4.87
N ASN A 132 6.92 11.22 4.18
CA ASN A 132 6.12 10.15 4.75
C ASN A 132 6.72 8.82 4.33
N LEU A 133 7.40 8.16 5.28
CA LEU A 133 8.00 6.85 5.09
C LEU A 133 7.22 5.80 5.89
N ILE A 134 6.85 4.71 5.23
CA ILE A 134 6.21 3.54 5.84
C ILE A 134 7.12 2.36 5.57
N SER A 135 7.61 1.70 6.62
CA SER A 135 8.43 0.49 6.47
C SER A 135 7.63 -0.73 6.88
N ILE A 136 7.66 -1.79 6.07
CA ILE A 136 7.03 -3.07 6.37
C ILE A 136 7.99 -4.23 6.04
N ILE A 137 7.89 -5.30 6.80
CA ILE A 137 8.55 -6.58 6.54
C ILE A 137 7.49 -7.50 5.96
N GLU A 138 7.69 -7.94 4.73
CA GLU A 138 6.84 -8.92 4.05
C GLU A 138 7.48 -10.31 4.18
N GLU A 139 6.88 -11.16 5.01
CA GLU A 139 7.34 -12.54 5.20
C GLU A 139 6.89 -13.43 4.03
N ASP A 140 5.64 -13.23 3.59
CA ASP A 140 5.03 -13.76 2.37
C ASP A 140 3.94 -12.81 1.85
N GLU A 141 3.21 -13.18 0.78
CA GLU A 141 2.18 -12.33 0.14
C GLU A 141 0.96 -11.98 1.03
N ARG A 142 0.90 -12.48 2.28
CA ARG A 142 -0.23 -12.33 3.20
C ARG A 142 0.18 -11.85 4.59
N HIS A 143 1.43 -12.04 4.98
CA HIS A 143 1.92 -11.74 6.32
C HIS A 143 2.92 -10.58 6.29
N TYR A 144 2.52 -9.50 6.97
CA TYR A 144 3.27 -8.26 7.07
C TYR A 144 3.53 -7.90 8.52
N SER A 145 4.76 -7.50 8.82
CA SER A 145 5.20 -7.07 10.14
C SER A 145 5.67 -5.61 10.06
N VAL A 146 5.36 -4.82 11.09
CA VAL A 146 5.86 -3.43 11.20
C VAL A 146 7.17 -3.46 12.00
N PRO A 147 8.31 -3.00 11.45
CA PRO A 147 9.54 -2.89 12.23
C PRO A 147 9.38 -1.81 13.31
N VAL A 148 9.65 -2.19 14.55
CA VAL A 148 9.65 -1.28 15.71
C VAL A 148 11.09 -1.03 16.16
N PRO A 149 11.44 0.19 16.63
CA PRO A 149 12.77 0.51 17.17
C PRO A 149 13.19 -0.33 18.37
#